data_AF-A0A956WYH8-F1
#
_entry.id   AF-A0A956WYH8-F1
#
_cell.length_a   1.000
_cell.length_b   1.000
_cell.length_c   1.000
_cell.angle_alpha   90.00
_cell.angle_beta   90.00
_cell.angle_gamma   90.00
#
_symmetry.space_group_name_H-M   'P 1'
#
loop_
_entity.id
_entity.type
_entity.pdbx_description
1 polymer ?
#
loop_
_entity_poly.entity_id
_entity_poly.type
_entity_poly.pdbx_seq_one_letter_code
_entity_poly.pdbx_strand_id
1 'polypeptide(L)'
;ISPTTFFLFILQTIGAFQLFTEPFVMTRGGPAQSSMPVVQYIYDNAFRFTRMGKASAIAWFLFIFIFGFTLVQNIMQRRWVHYETE
;
A
#
# COMPACT_ATOMS: atom_id res chain seq x y z
N ILE A 1 -10.51 16.05 -17.45
CA ILE A 1 -9.43 15.04 -17.21
C ILE A 1 -8.88 15.06 -15.77
N SER A 2 -8.86 16.21 -15.08
CA SER A 2 -8.32 16.36 -13.72
C SER A 2 -8.83 15.35 -12.65
N PRO A 3 -10.11 14.94 -12.63
CA PRO A 3 -10.60 13.98 -11.64
C PRO A 3 -10.10 12.55 -11.85
N THR A 4 -9.96 12.13 -13.11
CA THR A 4 -9.59 10.74 -13.47
C THR A 4 -8.12 10.47 -13.16
N THR A 5 -7.22 11.41 -13.45
CA THR A 5 -5.80 11.29 -13.11
C THR A 5 -5.59 11.22 -11.60
N PHE A 6 -6.36 11.98 -10.83
CA PHE A 6 -6.28 11.95 -9.37
C PHE A 6 -6.76 10.60 -8.79
N PHE A 7 -7.85 10.05 -9.34
CA PHE A 7 -8.32 8.72 -8.97
C PHE A 7 -7.28 7.64 -9.29
N LEU A 8 -6.68 7.69 -10.48
CA LEU A 8 -5.61 6.78 -10.87
C LEU A 8 -4.39 6.94 -9.96
N PHE A 9 -4.04 8.16 -9.55
CA PHE A 9 -2.94 8.42 -8.62
C PHE A 9 -3.17 7.74 -7.26
N ILE A 10 -4.38 7.84 -6.69
CA ILE A 10 -4.72 7.11 -5.46
C ILE A 10 -4.54 5.61 -5.65
N LEU A 11 -5.11 5.06 -6.72
CA LEU A 11 -5.08 3.62 -6.97
C LEU A 11 -3.64 3.10 -7.12
N GLN A 12 -2.81 3.82 -7.89
CA GLN A 12 -1.41 3.47 -8.08
C GLN A 12 -0.61 3.58 -6.78
N THR A 13 -0.90 4.58 -5.95
CA THR A 13 -0.21 4.74 -4.67
C THR A 13 -0.58 3.61 -3.70
N ILE A 14 -1.86 3.23 -3.60
CA ILE A 14 -2.29 2.08 -2.81
C ILE A 14 -1.62 0.80 -3.33
N GLY A 15 -1.60 0.60 -4.65
CA GLY A 15 -0.96 -0.55 -5.28
C GLY A 15 0.54 -0.65 -4.98
N ALA A 16 1.26 0.48 -5.00
CA ALA A 16 2.68 0.52 -4.67
C ALA A 16 2.96 0.09 -3.22
N PHE A 17 2.12 0.50 -2.25
CA PHE A 17 2.25 0.06 -0.86
C PHE A 17 1.90 -1.42 -0.66
N GLN A 18 1.08 -1.99 -1.54
CA GLN A 18 0.66 -3.39 -1.50
C GLN A 18 1.47 -4.31 -2.44
N LEU A 19 2.57 -3.80 -3.00
CA LEU A 19 3.40 -4.53 -3.93
C LEU A 19 4.07 -5.75 -3.27
N PHE A 20 3.77 -6.94 -3.78
CA PHE A 20 4.29 -8.20 -3.25
C PHE A 20 5.13 -8.95 -4.28
N THR A 21 4.62 -9.13 -5.50
CA THR A 21 5.16 -10.07 -6.48
C THR A 21 6.56 -9.74 -6.95
N GLU A 22 6.81 -8.51 -7.41
CA GLU A 22 8.10 -8.10 -7.97
C GLU A 22 9.27 -8.22 -6.97
N PRO A 23 9.21 -7.61 -5.78
CA PRO A 23 10.29 -7.72 -4.79
C PRO A 23 10.49 -9.15 -4.29
N PHE A 24 9.40 -9.93 -4.15
CA PHE A 24 9.46 -11.33 -3.76
C PHE A 24 10.17 -12.20 -4.81
N VAL A 25 9.84 -12.04 -6.09
CA VAL A 25 10.45 -12.84 -7.17
C VAL A 25 11.90 -12.44 -7.41
N MET A 26 12.21 -11.14 -7.41
CA MET A 26 13.54 -10.64 -7.76
C MET A 26 14.57 -10.83 -6.64
N THR A 27 14.20 -10.53 -5.39
CA THR A 27 15.17 -10.48 -4.28
C THR A 27 14.79 -11.36 -3.11
N ARG A 28 13.54 -11.81 -3.02
CA ARG A 28 12.96 -12.48 -1.84
C ARG A 28 13.21 -11.68 -0.56
N GLY A 29 13.34 -10.36 -0.65
CA GLY A 29 13.69 -9.46 0.46
C GLY A 29 15.20 -9.32 0.73
N GLY A 30 16.10 -9.67 -0.19
CA GLY A 30 17.55 -9.53 0.00
C GLY A 30 18.18 -8.23 -0.55
N PRO A 31 19.39 -7.84 -0.08
CA PRO A 31 20.18 -8.43 1.00
C PRO A 31 19.72 -7.92 2.38
N ALA A 32 19.77 -8.80 3.39
CA ALA A 32 19.45 -8.48 4.78
C ALA A 32 18.08 -7.81 5.03
N GLN A 33 17.01 -8.23 4.34
CA GLN A 33 15.65 -7.63 4.48
C GLN A 33 15.54 -6.18 3.98
N SER A 34 16.55 -5.63 3.32
CA SER A 34 16.57 -4.22 2.90
C SER A 34 15.55 -3.88 1.82
N SER A 35 15.16 -4.84 0.97
CA SER A 35 14.18 -4.67 -0.10
C SER A 35 12.82 -5.26 0.25
N MET A 36 12.62 -5.67 1.51
CA MET A 36 11.48 -6.48 1.90
C MET A 36 10.22 -5.62 2.12
N PRO A 37 9.15 -5.81 1.34
CA PRO A 37 7.90 -5.10 1.55
C PRO A 37 7.23 -5.53 2.85
N VAL A 38 6.46 -4.63 3.46
CA VAL A 38 5.64 -4.93 4.64
C VAL A 38 4.67 -6.09 4.37
N VAL A 39 4.11 -6.16 3.16
CA VAL A 39 3.22 -7.27 2.74
C VAL A 39 3.96 -8.61 2.72
N GLN A 40 5.22 -8.63 2.30
CA GLN A 40 6.05 -9.83 2.35
C GLN A 40 6.34 -10.26 3.80
N TYR A 41 6.55 -9.30 4.71
CA TYR A 41 6.69 -9.60 6.13
C TYR A 41 5.43 -10.24 6.74
N ILE A 42 4.26 -9.75 6.34
CA ILE A 42 2.97 -10.36 6.74
C ILE A 42 2.89 -11.80 6.20
N TYR A 43 3.23 -12.02 4.94
CA TYR A 43 3.23 -13.34 4.32
C TYR A 43 4.16 -14.32 5.05
N ASP A 44 5.40 -13.91 5.33
CA ASP A 44 6.36 -14.75 6.06
C ASP A 44 5.85 -15.10 7.46
N ASN A 45 5.29 -14.14 8.19
CA ASN A 45 4.71 -14.39 9.52
C ASN A 45 3.48 -15.31 9.46
N ALA A 46 2.61 -15.16 8.46
CA ALA A 46 1.39 -15.95 8.34
C ALA A 46 1.66 -17.39 7.89
N PHE A 47 2.50 -17.58 6.87
CA PHE A 47 2.65 -18.87 6.18
C PHE A 47 3.97 -19.59 6.49
N ARG A 48 5.09 -18.88 6.68
CA ARG A 48 6.38 -19.53 7.00
C ARG A 48 6.52 -19.79 8.50
N PHE A 49 6.18 -18.80 9.32
CA PHE A 49 6.30 -18.89 10.77
C PHE A 49 5.00 -19.30 11.47
N THR A 50 3.90 -19.47 10.73
CA THR A 50 2.56 -19.84 11.24
C THR A 50 2.07 -18.98 12.42
N ARG A 51 2.57 -17.75 12.52
CA ARG A 51 2.21 -16.74 13.53
C ARG A 51 1.06 -15.89 13.02
N MET A 52 -0.08 -16.52 12.76
CA MET A 52 -1.27 -15.87 12.18
C MET A 52 -1.71 -14.63 12.96
N GLY A 53 -1.69 -14.68 14.29
CA GLY A 53 -2.06 -13.55 15.15
C GLY A 53 -1.12 -12.34 15.05
N LYS A 54 0.18 -12.57 14.82
CA LYS A 54 1.12 -11.46 14.58
C LYS A 54 0.94 -10.89 13.19
N ALA A 55 0.79 -11.77 12.19
CA ALA A 55 0.56 -11.37 10.81
C ALA A 55 -0.71 -10.52 10.65
N SER A 56 -1.81 -10.92 11.30
CA SER A 56 -3.06 -10.15 11.28
C SER A 56 -2.94 -8.79 11.96
N ALA A 57 -2.20 -8.70 13.08
CA ALA A 57 -1.94 -7.41 13.73
C ALA A 57 -1.17 -6.47 12.80
N ILE A 58 -0.10 -6.94 12.15
CA ILE A 58 0.70 -6.14 11.21
C ILE A 58 -0.16 -5.73 10.00
N ALA A 59 -0.99 -6.63 9.48
CA ALA A 59 -1.91 -6.33 8.38
C ALA A 59 -2.91 -5.22 8.74
N TRP A 60 -3.45 -5.24 9.95
CA TRP A 60 -4.33 -4.18 10.45
C TRP A 60 -3.63 -2.83 10.56
N PHE A 61 -2.38 -2.80 11.04
CA PHE A 61 -1.59 -1.57 11.06
C PHE A 61 -1.35 -1.02 9.64
N LEU A 62 -0.99 -1.89 8.70
CA LEU A 62 -0.80 -1.50 7.30
C LEU A 62 -2.10 -0.96 6.69
N PHE A 63 -3.24 -1.59 6.99
CA PHE A 63 -4.55 -1.13 6.55
C PHE A 63 -4.85 0.28 7.06
N ILE A 64 -4.68 0.53 8.36
CA ILE A 64 -4.91 1.86 8.96
C ILE A 64 -3.98 2.91 8.33
N PHE A 65 -2.72 2.54 8.07
CA PHE A 65 -1.74 3.42 7.42
C PHE A 65 -2.19 3.81 6.01
N ILE A 66 -2.54 2.84 5.16
CA ILE A 66 -3.02 3.08 3.79
C ILE A 66 -4.33 3.87 3.81
N PHE A 67 -5.25 3.53 4.71
CA PHE A 67 -6.53 4.21 4.86
C PHE A 67 -6.35 5.68 5.26
N GLY A 68 -5.50 5.95 6.26
CA GLY A 68 -5.17 7.31 6.68
C GLY A 68 -4.51 8.11 5.54
N PHE A 69 -3.56 7.50 4.84
CA PHE A 69 -2.93 8.13 3.67
C PHE A 69 -3.93 8.42 2.55
N THR A 70 -4.90 7.54 2.34
CA THR A 70 -5.98 7.71 1.35
C THR A 70 -6.95 8.82 1.77
N LEU A 71 -7.30 8.92 3.06
CA LEU A 71 -8.13 10.01 3.57
C LEU A 71 -7.45 11.37 3.38
N VAL A 72 -6.14 11.47 3.67
CA VAL A 72 -5.37 12.69 3.45
C VAL A 72 -5.38 13.08 1.98
N GLN A 73 -5.16 12.12 1.07
CA GLN A 73 -5.28 12.36 -0.37
C GLN A 73 -6.69 12.84 -0.74
N ASN A 74 -7.75 12.19 -0.26
CA ASN A 74 -9.12 12.58 -0.57
C ASN A 74 -9.47 14.00 -0.08
N ILE A 75 -8.96 14.40 1.09
CA ILE A 75 -9.14 15.77 1.60
C ILE A 75 -8.38 16.78 0.73
N MET A 76 -7.14 16.47 0.32
CA MET A 76 -6.39 17.33 -0.62
C MET A 76 -7.08 17.44 -1.98
N GLN A 77 -7.73 16.38 -2.46
CA GLN A 77 -8.52 16.40 -3.70
C GLN A 77 -9.51 17.58 -3.72
N ARG A 78 -10.23 17.79 -2.62
CA ARG A 78 -11.26 18.84 -2.51
C ARG A 78 -10.71 20.25 -2.65
N ARG A 79 -9.41 20.46 -2.40
CA ARG A 79 -8.75 21.77 -2.56
C ARG A 79 -8.12 21.99 -3.94
N TRP A 80 -7.80 20.92 -4.68
CA TRP A 80 -6.94 20.99 -5.88
C TRP A 80 -7.66 20.59 -7.16
N VAL A 81 -8.76 19.82 -7.07
CA VAL A 81 -9.54 19.41 -8.24
C VAL A 81 -10.64 20.43 -8.50
N HIS A 82 -10.35 21.37 -9.40
CA HIS A 82 -11.40 22.17 -10.05
C HIS A 82 -12.10 21.26 -11.06
N TYR A 83 -13.37 20.97 -10.81
CA TYR A 83 -14.24 20.48 -11.85
C TYR A 83 -14.44 21.66 -12.79
N GLU A 84 -13.72 21.67 -13.91
CA GLU A 84 -14.09 22.51 -15.04
C GLU A 84 -15.49 22.04 -15.46
N THR A 85 -16.50 22.76 -14.98
CA THR A 85 -17.87 22.70 -15.48
C THR A 85 -17.84 23.29 -16.89
N GLU A 86 -17.76 22.42 -17.89
CA GLU A 86 -18.38 22.69 -19.19
C GLU A 86 -19.90 22.53 -19.08
#